data_AF-A0A1Q7LGG2-F1
#
_entry.id   AF-A0A1Q7LGG2-F1
#
_cell.length_a   1.000
_cell.length_b   1.000
_cell.length_c   1.000
_cell.angle_alpha   90.00
_cell.angle_beta   90.00
_cell.angle_gamma   90.00
#
_symmetry.space_group_name_H-M   'P 1'
#
loop_
_entity.id
_entity.type
_entity.pdbx_description
1 polymer ?
#
loop_
_entity_poly.entity_id
_entity_poly.type
_entity_poly.pdbx_seq_one_letter_code
_entity_poly.pdbx_strand_id
1 'polypeptide(L)'
;MKDSSPASALCWLFASERGAADRLLPRWIFLRALGLIYYSAFFSLVFQIKGLIGPHGILPANEYLQAVAEQFGRTGHWYVPTLLWFSRSSHMLTGICWAGMIASVLLVLNFWPRGMLAICFVCFLSFVSAAQDFSAYQSDGMLLEAGFIAMFFAPRGWRPGWEKTSPPSRASWFLLVWECFRIYFESGVAKIVGGDPEWRNFTALDEYYQNGPLPTWIGWYMQHWPHWFHAVTAFGTLALELGLAWMMFLPRSFRILCFCILTPWQFGIILSANYTFLNYLVLVLGFLLLDDKFLRRLLPQRWRREFVESQEAKPIAEANPQKDWRDMLRPRWTAVKLAVTTVMLTWIFYATLAEMVWMVKPVGLPTVPVSVLEPFRIANRYGLFAMMTRGRYEIEFQGSEDGQTWLVYPFRFKPQDPAKPPG
;
A
#
# COMPACT_ATOMS: atom_id res chain seq x y z
N MET A 1 -7.43 39.54 1.28
CA MET A 1 -7.33 39.08 -0.13
C MET A 1 -6.29 37.96 -0.16
N LYS A 2 -6.65 36.73 -0.56
CA LYS A 2 -5.68 35.64 -0.71
C LYS A 2 -4.86 35.91 -1.97
N ASP A 3 -3.54 36.06 -1.83
CA ASP A 3 -2.63 36.09 -2.98
C ASP A 3 -2.87 34.85 -3.83
N SER A 4 -3.48 35.07 -4.98
CA SER A 4 -3.95 34.05 -5.93
C SER A 4 -2.87 33.74 -6.97
N SER A 5 -1.59 33.84 -6.60
CA SER A 5 -0.50 33.54 -7.51
C SER A 5 -0.32 32.02 -7.66
N PRO A 6 0.10 31.52 -8.83
CA PRO A 6 0.37 30.09 -9.04
C PRO A 6 1.42 29.55 -8.04
N ALA A 7 2.39 30.37 -7.65
CA ALA A 7 3.35 30.03 -6.60
C ALA A 7 2.69 29.85 -5.22
N SER A 8 1.68 30.65 -4.89
CA SER A 8 0.90 30.51 -3.65
C SER A 8 0.12 29.19 -3.62
N ALA A 9 -0.48 28.79 -4.75
CA ALA A 9 -1.18 27.52 -4.89
C ALA A 9 -0.23 26.31 -4.78
N LEU A 10 0.93 26.36 -5.44
CA LEU A 10 1.96 25.32 -5.33
C LEU A 10 2.46 25.17 -3.88
N CYS A 11 2.74 26.29 -3.21
CA CYS A 11 3.13 26.26 -1.79
C CYS A 11 2.00 25.72 -0.90
N TRP A 12 0.74 26.01 -1.20
CA TRP A 12 -0.41 25.50 -0.43
C TRP A 12 -0.59 23.98 -0.58
N LEU A 13 -0.41 23.43 -1.79
CA LEU A 13 -0.54 22.00 -2.07
C LEU A 13 0.67 21.20 -1.60
N PHE A 14 1.87 21.62 -2.00
CA PHE A 14 3.08 20.80 -1.94
C PHE A 14 3.99 21.16 -0.76
N ALA A 15 3.99 22.40 -0.27
CA ALA A 15 4.86 22.76 0.85
C ALA A 15 4.30 22.25 2.18
N SER A 16 5.13 21.49 2.90
CA SER A 16 4.79 21.01 4.25
C SER A 16 4.49 22.15 5.23
N GLU A 17 5.13 23.31 5.06
CA GLU A 17 4.98 24.47 5.97
C GLU A 17 3.56 25.06 5.97
N ARG A 18 2.80 24.88 4.88
CA ARG A 18 1.39 25.29 4.73
C ARG A 18 0.44 24.08 4.67
N GLY A 19 0.92 22.92 5.09
CA GLY A 19 0.26 21.63 4.97
C GLY A 19 -0.99 21.45 5.85
N ALA A 20 -1.52 20.22 5.87
CA ALA A 20 -2.74 19.89 6.61
C ALA A 20 -2.46 19.73 8.11
N ALA A 21 -2.52 20.82 8.87
CA ALA A 21 -2.23 20.85 10.30
C ALA A 21 -3.28 20.10 11.17
N ASP A 22 -4.42 19.72 10.60
CA ASP A 22 -5.49 18.92 11.23
C ASP A 22 -5.31 17.41 11.06
N ARG A 23 -4.16 16.96 10.51
CA ARG A 23 -3.89 15.56 10.13
C ARG A 23 -2.63 14.99 10.78
N LEU A 24 -2.30 15.43 11.99
CA LEU A 24 -1.10 14.98 12.70
C LEU A 24 -1.30 13.58 13.33
N LEU A 25 -2.45 13.33 13.96
CA LEU A 25 -2.79 12.03 14.54
C LEU A 25 -3.01 10.95 13.47
N PRO A 26 -3.81 11.19 12.41
CA PRO A 26 -3.95 10.22 11.32
C PRO A 26 -2.59 9.84 10.73
N ARG A 27 -1.71 10.83 10.51
CA ARG A 27 -0.34 10.57 10.02
C ARG A 27 0.45 9.67 10.96
N TRP A 28 0.41 9.97 12.25
CA TRP A 28 1.16 9.23 13.26
C TRP A 28 0.73 7.76 13.35
N ILE A 29 -0.58 7.51 13.27
CA ILE A 29 -1.18 6.16 13.24
C ILE A 29 -0.78 5.46 11.92
N PHE A 30 -1.01 6.13 10.79
CA PHE A 30 -0.73 5.61 9.46
C PHE A 30 0.72 5.14 9.31
N LEU A 31 1.71 5.96 9.69
CA LEU A 31 3.12 5.60 9.55
C LEU A 31 3.54 4.39 10.39
N ARG A 32 2.97 4.22 11.59
CA ARG A 32 3.21 3.04 12.43
C ARG A 32 2.58 1.80 11.83
N ALA A 33 1.33 1.91 11.41
CA ALA A 33 0.64 0.78 10.82
C ALA A 33 1.27 0.37 9.49
N LEU A 34 1.74 1.32 8.68
CA LEU A 34 2.54 1.07 7.48
C LEU A 34 3.87 0.37 7.82
N GLY A 35 4.54 0.78 8.90
CA GLY A 35 5.72 0.08 9.43
C GLY A 35 5.41 -1.37 9.83
N LEU A 36 4.30 -1.63 10.51
CA LEU A 36 3.87 -3.00 10.85
C LEU A 36 3.55 -3.83 9.60
N ILE A 37 2.95 -3.22 8.57
CA ILE A 37 2.70 -3.86 7.28
C ILE A 37 4.02 -4.25 6.61
N TYR A 38 4.97 -3.32 6.50
CA TYR A 38 6.32 -3.63 5.99
C TYR A 38 6.98 -4.76 6.78
N TYR A 39 6.92 -4.70 8.12
CA TYR A 39 7.46 -5.74 8.98
C TYR A 39 6.86 -7.10 8.64
N SER A 40 5.53 -7.18 8.54
CA SER A 40 4.83 -8.44 8.21
C SER A 40 5.23 -9.00 6.84
N ALA A 41 5.39 -8.13 5.85
CA ALA A 41 5.85 -8.51 4.51
C ALA A 41 7.27 -9.07 4.55
N PHE A 42 8.22 -8.35 5.15
CA PHE A 42 9.61 -8.81 5.24
C PHE A 42 9.76 -10.05 6.11
N PHE A 43 9.03 -10.14 7.22
CA PHE A 43 9.08 -11.30 8.11
C PHE A 43 8.65 -12.58 7.39
N SER A 44 7.56 -12.52 6.62
CA SER A 44 7.13 -13.64 5.77
C SER A 44 8.22 -14.00 4.74
N LEU A 45 8.82 -12.99 4.11
CA LEU A 45 9.86 -13.17 3.10
C LEU A 45 11.15 -13.79 3.64
N VAL A 46 11.55 -13.55 4.90
CA VAL A 46 12.76 -14.15 5.49
C VAL A 46 12.79 -15.68 5.34
N PHE A 47 11.64 -16.34 5.48
CA PHE A 47 11.53 -17.79 5.38
C PHE A 47 11.42 -18.30 3.94
N GLN A 48 10.96 -17.47 3.01
CA GLN A 48 10.58 -17.89 1.66
C GLN A 48 11.60 -17.46 0.60
N ILE A 49 12.24 -16.30 0.77
CA ILE A 49 13.00 -15.62 -0.30
C ILE A 49 14.09 -16.49 -0.93
N LYS A 50 14.75 -17.37 -0.14
CA LYS A 50 15.77 -18.30 -0.64
C LYS A 50 15.18 -19.38 -1.55
N GLY A 51 14.01 -19.92 -1.19
CA GLY A 51 13.32 -20.94 -1.98
C GLY A 51 12.64 -20.34 -3.21
N LEU A 52 12.23 -19.07 -3.15
CA LEU A 52 11.62 -18.38 -4.29
C LEU A 52 12.67 -17.97 -5.33
N ILE A 53 13.62 -17.11 -4.94
CA ILE A 53 14.56 -16.44 -5.85
C ILE A 53 16.04 -16.60 -5.50
N GLY A 54 16.35 -17.49 -4.55
CA GLY A 54 17.73 -17.81 -4.23
C GLY A 54 18.46 -18.55 -5.36
N PRO A 55 19.77 -18.77 -5.23
CA PRO A 55 20.56 -19.50 -6.22
C PRO A 55 20.07 -20.93 -6.52
N HIS A 56 19.36 -21.54 -5.58
CA HIS A 56 18.71 -22.85 -5.72
C HIS A 56 17.19 -22.75 -5.56
N GLY A 57 16.63 -21.57 -5.82
CA GLY A 57 15.20 -21.31 -5.75
C GLY A 57 14.45 -21.78 -6.99
N ILE A 58 13.13 -21.64 -6.98
CA ILE A 58 12.25 -22.00 -8.09
C ILE A 58 12.49 -21.08 -9.30
N LEU A 59 12.63 -19.77 -9.07
CA LEU A 59 12.94 -18.76 -10.10
C LEU A 59 14.18 -17.96 -9.70
N PRO A 60 15.40 -18.51 -9.88
CA PRO A 60 16.63 -17.88 -9.40
C PRO A 60 16.83 -16.45 -9.94
N ALA A 61 17.02 -15.48 -9.04
CA ALA A 61 17.27 -14.10 -9.44
C ALA A 61 18.55 -13.95 -10.29
N ASN A 62 19.50 -14.87 -10.16
CA ASN A 62 20.74 -14.82 -10.94
C ASN A 62 20.51 -15.00 -12.44
N GLU A 63 19.73 -16.01 -12.81
CA GLU A 63 19.42 -16.31 -14.21
C GLU A 63 18.59 -15.18 -14.83
N TYR A 64 17.60 -14.68 -14.09
CA TYR A 64 16.77 -13.56 -14.53
C TYR A 64 17.58 -12.27 -14.74
N LEU A 65 18.39 -11.86 -13.77
CA LEU A 65 19.19 -10.64 -13.88
C LEU A 65 20.26 -10.75 -14.97
N GLN A 66 20.80 -11.96 -15.20
CA GLN A 66 21.71 -12.20 -16.31
C GLN A 66 21.01 -12.04 -17.65
N ALA A 67 19.83 -12.66 -17.84
CA ALA A 67 19.05 -12.53 -19.08
C ALA A 67 18.68 -11.07 -19.37
N VAL A 68 18.27 -10.31 -18.35
CA VAL A 68 17.98 -8.87 -18.48
C VAL A 68 19.23 -8.07 -18.86
N ALA A 69 20.38 -8.39 -18.29
CA ALA A 69 21.65 -7.72 -18.62
C ALA A 69 22.10 -8.03 -20.06
N GLU A 70 21.89 -9.26 -20.52
CA GLU A 70 22.21 -9.68 -21.90
C GLU A 70 21.31 -8.98 -22.92
N GLN A 71 20.02 -8.80 -22.62
CA GLN A 71 19.07 -8.18 -23.54
C GLN A 71 19.10 -6.65 -23.53
N PHE A 72 19.19 -6.02 -22.35
CA PHE A 72 19.02 -4.57 -22.19
C PHE A 72 20.31 -3.85 -21.77
N GLY A 73 21.40 -4.57 -21.53
CA GLY A 73 22.66 -4.01 -21.08
C GLY A 73 22.50 -3.14 -19.82
N ARG A 74 23.07 -1.93 -19.86
CA ARG A 74 22.99 -0.98 -18.74
C ARG A 74 21.57 -0.46 -18.47
N THR A 75 20.68 -0.49 -19.46
CA THR A 75 19.28 -0.05 -19.25
C THR A 75 18.49 -1.06 -18.43
N GLY A 76 18.96 -2.30 -18.31
CA GLY A 76 18.36 -3.34 -17.45
C GLY A 76 18.23 -2.93 -15.98
N HIS A 77 19.13 -2.07 -15.47
CA HIS A 77 19.03 -1.54 -14.12
C HIS A 77 17.80 -0.65 -13.89
N TRP A 78 17.27 -0.01 -14.94
CA TRP A 78 16.05 0.78 -14.85
C TRP A 78 14.81 -0.10 -14.84
N TYR A 79 14.78 -1.13 -15.70
CA TYR A 79 13.65 -2.07 -15.78
C TYR A 79 13.56 -3.01 -14.58
N VAL A 80 14.70 -3.30 -13.93
CA VAL A 80 14.76 -4.13 -12.74
C VAL A 80 15.52 -3.39 -11.64
N PRO A 81 14.89 -2.42 -10.95
CA PRO A 81 15.53 -1.62 -9.93
C PRO A 81 15.71 -2.42 -8.63
N THR A 82 16.80 -3.18 -8.54
CA THR A 82 17.09 -4.04 -7.39
C THR A 82 18.52 -3.90 -6.85
N LEU A 83 18.68 -4.05 -5.53
CA LEU A 83 20.00 -4.16 -4.90
C LEU A 83 20.72 -5.49 -5.27
N LEU A 84 20.01 -6.45 -5.86
CA LEU A 84 20.59 -7.74 -6.26
C LEU A 84 21.54 -7.66 -7.45
N TRP A 85 21.65 -6.50 -8.11
CA TRP A 85 22.73 -6.23 -9.06
C TRP A 85 24.12 -6.25 -8.42
N PHE A 86 24.23 -5.89 -7.13
CA PHE A 86 25.51 -5.88 -6.40
C PHE A 86 25.94 -7.27 -5.94
N SER A 87 24.99 -8.08 -5.47
CA SER A 87 25.23 -9.45 -5.01
C SER A 87 23.95 -10.27 -5.12
N ARG A 88 24.08 -11.47 -5.66
CA ARG A 88 22.96 -12.39 -5.92
C ARG A 88 22.97 -13.58 -4.94
N SER A 89 23.75 -13.46 -3.88
CA SER A 89 23.93 -14.53 -2.90
C SER A 89 22.73 -14.66 -1.97
N SER A 90 22.56 -15.85 -1.39
CA SER A 90 21.57 -16.11 -0.34
C SER A 90 21.72 -15.16 0.86
N HIS A 91 22.94 -14.69 1.14
CA HIS A 91 23.20 -13.73 2.22
C HIS A 91 22.65 -12.34 1.90
N MET A 92 22.81 -11.86 0.66
CA MET A 92 22.25 -10.58 0.24
C MET A 92 20.71 -10.60 0.34
N LEU A 93 20.07 -11.68 -0.14
CA LEU A 93 18.62 -11.85 -0.03
C LEU A 93 18.13 -11.75 1.41
N THR A 94 18.77 -12.48 2.33
CA THR A 94 18.43 -12.37 3.76
C THR A 94 18.76 -11.00 4.35
N GLY A 95 19.86 -10.39 3.90
CA GLY A 95 20.27 -9.06 4.36
C GLY A 95 19.26 -7.98 4.01
N ILE A 96 18.69 -8.04 2.80
CA ILE A 96 17.60 -7.15 2.36
C ILE A 96 16.38 -7.31 3.27
N CYS A 97 15.97 -8.55 3.57
CA CYS A 97 14.82 -8.79 4.45
C CYS A 97 15.07 -8.27 5.88
N TRP A 98 16.24 -8.55 6.47
CA TRP A 98 16.58 -8.07 7.81
C TRP A 98 16.70 -6.54 7.88
N ALA A 99 17.31 -5.91 6.87
CA ALA A 99 17.38 -4.46 6.78
C ALA A 99 15.98 -3.83 6.72
N GLY A 100 15.09 -4.40 5.90
CA GLY A 100 13.68 -4.01 5.82
C GLY A 100 12.94 -4.18 7.15
N MET A 101 13.12 -5.32 7.83
CA MET A 101 12.52 -5.56 9.15
C MET A 101 13.01 -4.55 10.20
N ILE A 102 14.32 -4.32 10.31
CA ILE A 102 14.87 -3.36 11.27
C ILE A 102 14.35 -1.95 10.97
N ALA A 103 14.37 -1.52 9.71
CA ALA A 103 13.85 -0.22 9.31
C ALA A 103 12.36 -0.06 9.63
N SER A 104 11.57 -1.13 9.43
CA SER A 104 10.14 -1.12 9.72
C SER A 104 9.84 -0.99 11.23
N VAL A 105 10.61 -1.67 12.09
CA VAL A 105 10.52 -1.51 13.55
C VAL A 105 10.93 -0.09 13.97
N LEU A 106 12.02 0.43 13.42
CA LEU A 106 12.47 1.80 13.70
C LEU A 106 11.44 2.83 13.23
N LEU A 107 10.74 2.59 12.12
CA LEU A 107 9.62 3.42 11.67
C LEU A 107 8.45 3.40 12.67
N VAL A 108 8.08 2.23 13.21
CA VAL A 108 7.05 2.10 14.26
C VAL A 108 7.45 2.87 15.51
N LEU A 109 8.73 2.77 15.89
CA LEU A 109 9.33 3.53 16.99
C LEU A 109 9.55 5.01 16.66
N ASN A 110 9.17 5.43 15.44
CA ASN A 110 9.23 6.81 14.96
C ASN A 110 10.65 7.39 14.95
N PHE A 111 11.63 6.50 14.71
CA PHE A 111 13.01 6.84 14.48
C PHE A 111 13.25 7.12 12.99
N TRP A 112 13.75 8.31 12.68
CA TRP A 112 14.00 8.84 11.34
C TRP A 112 13.00 8.38 10.27
N PRO A 113 11.69 8.71 10.39
CA PRO A 113 10.63 8.05 9.62
C PRO A 113 10.81 8.09 8.10
N ARG A 114 11.29 9.21 7.55
CA ARG A 114 11.56 9.33 6.10
C ARG A 114 12.69 8.42 5.63
N GLY A 115 13.76 8.32 6.42
CA GLY A 115 14.89 7.44 6.10
C GLY A 115 14.49 5.98 6.20
N MET A 116 13.76 5.62 7.26
CA MET A 116 13.27 4.25 7.42
C MET A 116 12.27 3.85 6.33
N LEU A 117 11.36 4.74 5.92
CA LEU A 117 10.50 4.52 4.75
C LEU A 117 11.30 4.30 3.47
N ALA A 118 12.34 5.11 3.24
CA ALA A 118 13.19 4.95 2.06
C ALA A 118 13.93 3.60 2.06
N ILE A 119 14.43 3.16 3.22
CA ILE A 119 15.07 1.84 3.36
C ILE A 119 14.04 0.73 3.10
N CYS A 120 12.86 0.79 3.74
CA CYS A 120 11.79 -0.17 3.49
C CYS A 120 11.40 -0.21 2.01
N PHE A 121 11.24 0.94 1.36
CA PHE A 121 10.90 1.06 -0.04
C PHE A 121 11.96 0.42 -0.93
N VAL A 122 13.24 0.76 -0.76
CA VAL A 122 14.33 0.19 -1.57
C VAL A 122 14.47 -1.32 -1.36
N CYS A 123 14.38 -1.79 -0.11
CA CYS A 123 14.46 -3.22 0.19
C CYS A 123 13.27 -3.99 -0.42
N PHE A 124 12.06 -3.46 -0.30
CA PHE A 124 10.87 -4.11 -0.83
C PHE A 124 10.85 -4.07 -2.36
N LEU A 125 11.19 -2.94 -2.98
CA LEU A 125 11.33 -2.80 -4.43
C LEU A 125 12.39 -3.76 -4.98
N SER A 126 13.48 -3.99 -4.24
CA SER A 126 14.52 -4.93 -4.66
C SER A 126 14.01 -6.36 -4.75
N PHE A 127 13.14 -6.78 -3.83
CA PHE A 127 12.47 -8.06 -3.89
C PHE A 127 11.47 -8.08 -5.06
N VAL A 128 10.53 -7.13 -5.10
CA VAL A 128 9.45 -7.08 -6.09
C VAL A 128 9.98 -7.07 -7.52
N SER A 129 11.07 -6.34 -7.78
CA SER A 129 11.68 -6.28 -9.12
C SER A 129 12.30 -7.61 -9.56
N ALA A 130 12.79 -8.43 -8.63
CA ALA A 130 13.48 -9.69 -8.92
C ALA A 130 12.61 -10.94 -8.76
N ALA A 131 11.45 -10.80 -8.12
CA ALA A 131 10.56 -11.89 -7.73
C ALA A 131 9.75 -12.49 -8.89
N GLN A 132 9.73 -11.85 -10.07
CA GLN A 132 9.01 -12.34 -11.26
C GLN A 132 7.55 -12.67 -10.90
N ASP A 133 7.08 -13.87 -11.22
CA ASP A 133 5.72 -14.36 -10.98
C ASP A 133 5.32 -14.30 -9.50
N PHE A 134 6.28 -14.42 -8.57
CA PHE A 134 6.01 -14.34 -7.13
C PHE A 134 5.61 -12.94 -6.65
N SER A 135 5.75 -11.92 -7.49
CA SER A 135 5.32 -10.54 -7.22
C SER A 135 4.21 -10.06 -8.17
N ALA A 136 3.58 -10.96 -8.93
CA ALA A 136 2.55 -10.56 -9.89
C ALA A 136 1.26 -10.03 -9.23
N TYR A 137 1.07 -10.29 -7.92
CA TYR A 137 -0.12 -9.86 -7.20
C TYR A 137 -0.09 -8.36 -6.88
N GLN A 138 -1.23 -7.69 -7.04
CA GLN A 138 -1.36 -6.22 -7.01
C GLN A 138 -0.98 -5.59 -5.66
N SER A 139 -1.01 -6.35 -4.56
CA SER A 139 -0.69 -5.86 -3.22
C SER A 139 0.71 -5.23 -3.14
N ASP A 140 1.68 -5.79 -3.85
CA ASP A 140 3.06 -5.32 -3.82
C ASP A 140 3.19 -3.91 -4.39
N GLY A 141 2.46 -3.64 -5.49
CA GLY A 141 2.37 -2.31 -6.10
C GLY A 141 1.70 -1.29 -5.18
N MET A 142 0.63 -1.69 -4.47
CA MET A 142 -0.04 -0.82 -3.49
C MET A 142 0.93 -0.42 -2.37
N LEU A 143 1.66 -1.38 -1.80
CA LEU A 143 2.62 -1.08 -0.72
C LEU A 143 3.78 -0.19 -1.19
N LEU A 144 4.24 -0.35 -2.44
CA LEU A 144 5.26 0.50 -3.03
C LEU A 144 4.75 1.92 -3.29
N GLU A 145 3.54 2.08 -3.84
CA GLU A 145 2.86 3.37 -4.06
C GLU A 145 2.67 4.11 -2.72
N ALA A 146 2.02 3.46 -1.73
CA ALA A 146 1.83 4.02 -0.39
C ALA A 146 3.15 4.39 0.29
N GLY A 147 4.14 3.49 0.25
CA GLY A 147 5.45 3.70 0.83
C GLY A 147 6.21 4.88 0.24
N PHE A 148 6.17 5.01 -1.10
CA PHE A 148 6.82 6.09 -1.80
C PHE A 148 6.18 7.44 -1.47
N ILE A 149 4.85 7.54 -1.58
CA ILE A 149 4.11 8.76 -1.25
C ILE A 149 4.28 9.12 0.23
N ALA A 150 4.36 8.12 1.12
CA ALA A 150 4.56 8.31 2.55
C ALA A 150 5.89 9.02 2.87
N MET A 151 6.93 8.93 2.03
CA MET A 151 8.18 9.69 2.23
C MET A 151 7.96 11.21 2.20
N PHE A 152 6.99 11.69 1.41
CA PHE A 152 6.60 13.10 1.33
C PHE A 152 5.59 13.49 2.42
N PHE A 153 4.85 12.52 2.95
CA PHE A 153 3.88 12.69 4.03
C PHE A 153 4.53 12.70 5.43
N ALA A 154 5.58 11.90 5.61
CA ALA A 154 6.25 11.70 6.89
C ALA A 154 6.91 12.97 7.44
N PRO A 155 6.92 13.16 8.78
CA PRO A 155 7.59 14.30 9.40
C PRO A 155 9.11 14.28 9.20
N ARG A 156 9.77 15.44 9.35
CA ARG A 156 11.24 15.57 9.30
C ARG A 156 11.83 15.31 10.69
N GLY A 157 13.10 14.88 10.74
CA GLY A 157 13.85 14.74 11.98
C GLY A 157 14.07 13.29 12.41
N TRP A 158 14.87 13.11 13.46
CA TRP A 158 15.28 11.79 13.96
C TRP A 158 14.25 11.14 14.89
N ARG A 159 13.49 11.91 15.68
CA ARG A 159 12.36 11.41 16.49
C ARG A 159 11.24 12.43 16.53
N PRO A 160 10.55 12.68 15.41
CA PRO A 160 9.50 13.70 15.34
C PRO A 160 8.27 13.23 16.10
N GLY A 161 7.99 13.77 17.28
CA GLY A 161 6.80 13.43 18.07
C GLY A 161 5.49 13.83 17.40
N TRP A 162 4.55 14.38 18.17
CA TRP A 162 3.29 14.94 17.67
C TRP A 162 3.41 16.41 17.21
N GLU A 163 4.63 16.83 16.90
CA GLU A 163 4.94 18.22 16.68
C GLU A 163 4.25 18.82 15.45
N LYS A 164 3.69 20.02 15.65
CA LYS A 164 3.13 20.90 14.60
C LYS A 164 4.18 21.44 13.63
N THR A 165 5.46 21.36 13.97
CA THR A 165 6.59 21.99 13.26
C THR A 165 6.79 21.46 11.84
N SER A 166 6.20 20.31 11.49
CA SER A 166 6.23 19.76 10.14
C SER A 166 4.87 19.16 9.76
N PRO A 167 3.89 19.95 9.32
CA PRO A 167 2.62 19.42 8.79
C PRO A 167 2.87 18.54 7.54
N PRO A 168 2.01 17.56 7.26
CA PRO A 168 2.06 16.82 6.00
C PRO A 168 1.69 17.70 4.81
N SER A 169 2.33 17.49 3.65
CA SER A 169 1.90 18.11 2.39
C SER A 169 0.45 17.69 2.08
N ARG A 170 -0.36 18.64 1.59
CA ARG A 170 -1.75 18.34 1.20
C ARG A 170 -1.80 17.41 0.00
N ALA A 171 -0.86 17.58 -0.94
CA ALA A 171 -0.73 16.72 -2.11
C ALA A 171 -0.37 15.27 -1.72
N SER A 172 0.56 15.04 -0.80
CA SER A 172 0.89 13.68 -0.38
C SER A 172 -0.24 13.02 0.42
N TRP A 173 -0.93 13.79 1.28
CA TRP A 173 -2.16 13.30 1.92
C TRP A 173 -3.24 12.95 0.89
N PHE A 174 -3.48 13.84 -0.07
CA PHE A 174 -4.45 13.61 -1.13
C PHE A 174 -4.08 12.37 -1.93
N LEU A 175 -2.81 12.17 -2.27
CA LEU A 175 -2.37 11.01 -3.06
C LEU A 175 -2.51 9.67 -2.32
N LEU A 176 -2.32 9.64 -1.01
CA LEU A 176 -2.62 8.43 -0.21
C LEU A 176 -4.14 8.16 -0.15
N VAL A 177 -4.96 9.21 -0.05
CA VAL A 177 -6.43 9.07 -0.13
C VAL A 177 -6.87 8.69 -1.56
N TRP A 178 -6.18 9.20 -2.57
CA TRP A 178 -6.37 8.89 -3.99
C TRP A 178 -6.02 7.43 -4.28
N GLU A 179 -4.93 6.92 -3.72
CA GLU A 179 -4.58 5.51 -3.76
C GLU A 179 -5.69 4.65 -3.14
N CYS A 180 -6.16 4.99 -1.93
CA CYS A 180 -7.28 4.32 -1.28
C CYS A 180 -8.53 4.31 -2.17
N PHE A 181 -8.88 5.46 -2.74
CA PHE A 181 -10.00 5.58 -3.67
C PHE A 181 -9.81 4.70 -4.90
N ARG A 182 -8.64 4.73 -5.55
CA ARG A 182 -8.33 3.93 -6.74
C ARG A 182 -8.44 2.45 -6.47
N ILE A 183 -7.96 1.97 -5.33
CA ILE A 183 -8.07 0.56 -4.96
C ILE A 183 -9.53 0.10 -4.98
N TYR A 184 -10.46 0.88 -4.43
CA TYR A 184 -11.89 0.56 -4.49
C TYR A 184 -12.48 0.80 -5.88
N PHE A 185 -12.32 2.01 -6.42
CA PHE A 185 -12.99 2.44 -7.63
C PHE A 185 -12.51 1.68 -8.86
N GLU A 186 -11.21 1.52 -9.05
CA GLU A 186 -10.64 0.76 -10.16
C GLU A 186 -11.04 -0.72 -10.07
N SER A 187 -11.09 -1.30 -8.86
CA SER A 187 -11.62 -2.66 -8.67
C SER A 187 -13.09 -2.77 -9.07
N GLY A 188 -13.93 -1.80 -8.71
CA GLY A 188 -15.34 -1.78 -9.13
C GLY A 188 -15.50 -1.61 -10.64
N VAL A 189 -14.71 -0.72 -11.25
CA VAL A 189 -14.70 -0.53 -12.71
C VAL A 189 -14.27 -1.82 -13.39
N ALA A 190 -13.23 -2.50 -12.88
CA ALA A 190 -12.75 -3.76 -13.43
C ALA A 190 -13.80 -4.87 -13.38
N LYS A 191 -14.63 -4.94 -12.32
CA LYS A 191 -15.75 -5.89 -12.22
C LYS A 191 -16.83 -5.65 -13.27
N ILE A 192 -17.11 -4.39 -13.63
CA ILE A 192 -18.12 -4.05 -14.65
C ILE A 192 -17.57 -4.21 -16.07
N VAL A 193 -16.37 -3.69 -16.32
CA VAL A 193 -15.71 -3.67 -17.63
C VAL A 193 -15.13 -5.04 -17.99
N GLY A 194 -14.69 -5.83 -17.00
CA GLY A 194 -14.17 -7.18 -17.20
C GLY A 194 -15.16 -8.14 -17.85
N GLY A 195 -16.46 -7.83 -17.77
CA GLY A 195 -17.50 -8.57 -18.50
C GLY A 195 -17.90 -9.89 -17.87
N ASP A 196 -17.45 -10.17 -16.64
CA ASP A 196 -17.83 -11.37 -15.90
C ASP A 196 -19.36 -11.37 -15.65
N PRO A 197 -20.10 -12.39 -16.12
CA PRO A 197 -21.53 -12.48 -15.86
C PRO A 197 -21.87 -12.60 -14.37
N GLU A 198 -20.97 -13.09 -13.51
CA GLU A 198 -21.25 -13.30 -12.10
C GLU A 198 -21.47 -12.01 -11.32
N TRP A 199 -20.75 -10.94 -11.67
CA TRP A 199 -20.97 -9.62 -11.08
C TRP A 199 -22.30 -9.00 -11.52
N ARG A 200 -22.73 -9.28 -12.77
CA ARG A 200 -23.99 -8.76 -13.32
C ARG A 200 -25.21 -9.50 -12.78
N ASN A 201 -25.06 -10.80 -12.53
CA ASN A 201 -26.13 -11.66 -12.02
C ASN A 201 -26.13 -11.77 -10.49
N PHE A 202 -25.22 -11.07 -9.80
CA PHE A 202 -25.04 -11.11 -8.34
C PHE A 202 -24.71 -12.51 -7.79
N THR A 203 -24.06 -13.36 -8.58
CA THR A 203 -23.58 -14.69 -8.18
C THR A 203 -22.08 -14.71 -7.88
N ALA A 204 -21.38 -13.58 -8.03
CA ALA A 204 -19.92 -13.49 -7.84
C ALA A 204 -19.45 -13.97 -6.46
N LEU A 205 -20.28 -13.85 -5.43
CA LEU A 205 -19.92 -14.26 -4.08
C LEU A 205 -20.44 -15.64 -3.69
N ASP A 206 -21.12 -16.35 -4.59
CA ASP A 206 -21.66 -17.69 -4.31
C ASP A 206 -20.53 -18.69 -4.10
N GLU A 207 -19.43 -18.59 -4.86
CA GLU A 207 -18.29 -19.51 -4.79
C GLU A 207 -17.00 -18.84 -4.27
N TYR A 208 -17.08 -17.55 -3.97
CA TYR A 208 -15.95 -16.73 -3.58
C TYR A 208 -15.26 -17.22 -2.29
N TYR A 209 -16.05 -17.63 -1.30
CA TYR A 209 -15.49 -17.93 0.02
C TYR A 209 -14.71 -19.24 0.06
N GLN A 210 -14.97 -20.16 -0.87
CA GLN A 210 -14.15 -21.36 -1.03
C GLN A 210 -13.01 -21.19 -2.04
N ASN A 211 -13.21 -20.38 -3.09
CA ASN A 211 -12.21 -20.21 -4.15
C ASN A 211 -11.22 -19.05 -3.90
N GLY A 212 -11.46 -18.21 -2.90
CA GLY A 212 -10.57 -17.08 -2.55
C GLY A 212 -9.14 -17.52 -2.20
N PRO A 213 -8.15 -16.59 -2.18
CA PRO A 213 -6.72 -16.92 -2.09
C PRO A 213 -6.31 -17.74 -0.86
N LEU A 214 -6.81 -17.39 0.33
CA LEU A 214 -6.62 -18.16 1.57
C LEU A 214 -7.88 -18.00 2.42
N PRO A 215 -8.92 -18.82 2.20
CA PRO A 215 -10.15 -18.70 2.95
C PRO A 215 -9.90 -19.08 4.41
N THR A 216 -10.62 -18.41 5.31
CA THR A 216 -10.54 -18.69 6.74
C THR A 216 -11.63 -19.68 7.14
N TRP A 217 -11.58 -20.16 8.39
CA TRP A 217 -12.69 -20.93 8.97
C TRP A 217 -14.01 -20.16 8.97
N ILE A 218 -14.01 -18.84 9.12
CA ILE A 218 -15.24 -18.01 9.03
C ILE A 218 -15.74 -17.96 7.59
N GLY A 219 -14.83 -17.77 6.61
CA GLY A 219 -15.17 -17.82 5.19
C GLY A 219 -15.82 -19.14 4.82
N TRP A 220 -15.31 -20.26 5.35
CA TRP A 220 -15.92 -21.57 5.17
C TRP A 220 -17.38 -21.62 5.66
N TYR A 221 -17.71 -21.07 6.83
CA TYR A 221 -19.11 -20.99 7.26
C TYR A 221 -19.95 -20.04 6.40
N MET A 222 -19.38 -18.91 5.97
CA MET A 222 -20.06 -17.96 5.09
C MET A 222 -20.39 -18.55 3.71
N GLN A 223 -19.55 -19.45 3.19
CA GLN A 223 -19.78 -20.17 1.93
C GLN A 223 -21.12 -20.91 1.90
N HIS A 224 -21.62 -21.35 3.07
CA HIS A 224 -22.84 -22.14 3.18
C HIS A 224 -24.09 -21.30 3.43
N TRP A 225 -23.97 -19.97 3.39
CA TRP A 225 -25.12 -19.09 3.57
C TRP A 225 -26.01 -19.07 2.31
N PRO A 226 -27.29 -18.72 2.44
CA PRO A 226 -28.20 -18.68 1.29
C PRO A 226 -27.80 -17.61 0.27
N HIS A 227 -28.09 -17.86 -1.01
CA HIS A 227 -27.76 -16.96 -2.13
C HIS A 227 -28.16 -15.50 -1.92
N TRP A 228 -29.28 -15.19 -1.24
CA TRP A 228 -29.67 -13.80 -0.99
C TRP A 228 -28.59 -13.00 -0.25
N PHE A 229 -27.84 -13.65 0.66
CA PHE A 229 -26.75 -13.03 1.38
C PHE A 229 -25.58 -12.71 0.44
N HIS A 230 -25.22 -13.66 -0.42
CA HIS A 230 -24.17 -13.51 -1.42
C HIS A 230 -24.52 -12.41 -2.42
N ALA A 231 -25.76 -12.39 -2.92
CA ALA A 231 -26.25 -11.37 -3.82
C ALA A 231 -26.24 -9.97 -3.20
N VAL A 232 -26.72 -9.82 -1.96
CA VAL A 232 -26.66 -8.54 -1.23
C VAL A 232 -25.22 -8.09 -1.02
N THR A 233 -24.31 -9.01 -0.70
CA THR A 233 -22.89 -8.69 -0.49
C THR A 233 -22.19 -8.33 -1.80
N ALA A 234 -22.56 -8.97 -2.92
CA ALA A 234 -22.05 -8.65 -4.25
C ALA A 234 -22.50 -7.26 -4.69
N PHE A 235 -23.80 -6.95 -4.53
CA PHE A 235 -24.33 -5.60 -4.75
C PHE A 235 -23.65 -4.56 -3.84
N GLY A 236 -23.52 -4.88 -2.54
CA GLY A 236 -22.87 -4.02 -1.55
C GLY A 236 -21.42 -3.71 -1.94
N THR A 237 -20.67 -4.71 -2.40
CA THR A 237 -19.31 -4.54 -2.92
C THR A 237 -19.29 -3.52 -4.07
N LEU A 238 -20.15 -3.69 -5.09
CA LEU A 238 -20.21 -2.77 -6.23
C LEU A 238 -20.65 -1.36 -5.82
N ALA A 239 -21.64 -1.23 -4.93
CA ALA A 239 -22.12 0.05 -4.44
C ALA A 239 -21.04 0.79 -3.64
N LEU A 240 -20.25 0.06 -2.85
CA LEU A 240 -19.11 0.61 -2.12
C LEU A 240 -18.00 1.09 -3.05
N GLU A 241 -17.59 0.22 -3.97
CA GLU A 241 -16.48 0.44 -4.88
C GLU A 241 -16.76 1.58 -5.88
N LEU A 242 -17.94 1.61 -6.49
CA LEU A 242 -18.28 2.57 -7.55
C LEU A 242 -18.95 3.85 -7.03
N GLY A 243 -19.72 3.75 -5.95
CA GLY A 243 -20.53 4.84 -5.41
C GLY A 243 -19.93 5.46 -4.15
N LEU A 244 -19.89 4.70 -3.05
CA LEU A 244 -19.52 5.24 -1.73
C LEU A 244 -18.05 5.65 -1.65
N ALA A 245 -17.16 5.10 -2.47
CA ALA A 245 -15.76 5.51 -2.56
C ALA A 245 -15.60 7.02 -2.84
N TRP A 246 -16.52 7.65 -3.58
CA TRP A 246 -16.48 9.09 -3.86
C TRP A 246 -16.65 9.97 -2.60
N MET A 247 -17.22 9.43 -1.53
CA MET A 247 -17.34 10.13 -0.25
C MET A 247 -15.98 10.49 0.36
N MET A 248 -14.89 9.84 -0.07
CA MET A 248 -13.53 10.17 0.36
C MET A 248 -13.09 11.59 -0.01
N PHE A 249 -13.67 12.17 -1.07
CA PHE A 249 -13.36 13.53 -1.54
C PHE A 249 -14.39 14.58 -1.09
N LEU A 250 -15.47 14.16 -0.45
CA LEU A 250 -16.54 15.04 0.04
C LEU A 250 -16.14 15.75 1.36
N PRO A 251 -16.98 16.69 1.85
CA PRO A 251 -16.74 17.38 3.12
C PRO A 251 -16.53 16.44 4.31
N ARG A 252 -16.01 17.00 5.40
CA ARG A 252 -15.58 16.28 6.62
C ARG A 252 -16.56 15.19 7.10
N SER A 253 -17.86 15.48 7.16
CA SER A 253 -18.89 14.54 7.63
C SER A 253 -18.95 13.27 6.78
N PHE A 254 -18.93 13.43 5.46
CA PHE A 254 -18.97 12.32 4.51
C PHE A 254 -17.71 11.46 4.57
N ARG A 255 -16.52 12.07 4.75
CA ARG A 255 -15.28 11.30 4.94
C ARG A 255 -15.28 10.44 6.20
N ILE A 256 -15.81 10.98 7.30
CA ILE A 256 -15.94 10.21 8.55
C ILE A 256 -16.97 9.09 8.37
N LEU A 257 -18.12 9.38 7.73
CA LEU A 257 -19.11 8.36 7.43
C LEU A 257 -18.55 7.25 6.54
N CYS A 258 -17.79 7.62 5.51
CA CYS A 258 -17.07 6.69 4.63
C CYS A 258 -16.14 5.77 5.44
N PHE A 259 -15.33 6.32 6.35
CA PHE A 259 -14.50 5.52 7.25
C PHE A 259 -15.33 4.54 8.11
N CYS A 260 -16.44 5.00 8.69
CA CYS A 260 -17.31 4.18 9.53
C CYS A 260 -18.01 3.06 8.76
N ILE A 261 -18.21 3.20 7.45
CA ILE A 261 -18.80 2.16 6.59
C ILE A 261 -17.72 1.20 6.09
N LEU A 262 -16.60 1.72 5.58
CA LEU A 262 -15.53 0.92 5.00
C LEU A 262 -14.81 0.07 6.03
N THR A 263 -14.66 0.55 7.27
CA THR A 263 -13.91 -0.17 8.30
C THR A 263 -14.57 -1.50 8.69
N PRO A 264 -15.86 -1.56 9.06
CA PRO A 264 -16.57 -2.83 9.29
C PRO A 264 -16.59 -3.73 8.05
N TRP A 265 -16.74 -3.15 6.86
CA TRP A 265 -16.70 -3.91 5.61
C TRP A 265 -15.36 -4.62 5.42
N GLN A 266 -14.25 -3.91 5.61
CA GLN A 266 -12.90 -4.49 5.54
C GLN A 266 -12.66 -5.55 6.62
N PHE A 267 -13.20 -5.37 7.83
CA PHE A 267 -13.15 -6.42 8.85
C PHE A 267 -13.87 -7.69 8.38
N GLY A 268 -15.04 -7.56 7.74
CA GLY A 268 -15.74 -8.71 7.15
C GLY A 268 -14.88 -9.43 6.10
N ILE A 269 -14.23 -8.69 5.21
CA ILE A 269 -13.33 -9.25 4.19
C ILE A 269 -12.17 -9.99 4.86
N ILE A 270 -11.45 -9.36 5.80
CA ILE A 270 -10.31 -9.96 6.54
C ILE A 270 -10.74 -11.23 7.28
N LEU A 271 -11.90 -11.20 7.92
CA LEU A 271 -12.42 -12.35 8.65
C LEU A 271 -12.76 -13.50 7.71
N SER A 272 -13.24 -13.22 6.49
CA SER A 272 -13.64 -14.25 5.53
C SER A 272 -12.48 -14.87 4.75
N ALA A 273 -11.47 -14.08 4.37
CA ALA A 273 -10.33 -14.54 3.59
C ALA A 273 -9.10 -13.67 3.84
N ASN A 274 -7.92 -14.31 3.81
CA ASN A 274 -6.64 -13.66 3.99
C ASN A 274 -6.05 -13.23 2.64
N TYR A 275 -5.92 -11.92 2.45
CA TYR A 275 -5.33 -11.28 1.26
C TYR A 275 -3.92 -10.72 1.54
N THR A 276 -3.18 -11.42 2.39
CA THR A 276 -1.86 -10.96 2.87
C THR A 276 -2.00 -9.58 3.53
N PHE A 277 -1.13 -8.62 3.23
CA PHE A 277 -1.18 -7.29 3.83
C PHE A 277 -2.15 -6.32 3.13
N LEU A 278 -2.79 -6.72 2.03
CA LEU A 278 -3.65 -5.85 1.19
C LEU A 278 -4.77 -5.20 2.01
N ASN A 279 -5.61 -6.01 2.67
CA ASN A 279 -6.75 -5.49 3.42
C ASN A 279 -6.33 -4.60 4.58
N TYR A 280 -5.21 -4.95 5.23
CA TYR A 280 -4.64 -4.15 6.30
C TYR A 280 -4.15 -2.79 5.77
N LEU A 281 -3.53 -2.75 4.59
CA LEU A 281 -3.13 -1.50 3.94
C LEU A 281 -4.34 -0.61 3.63
N VAL A 282 -5.42 -1.17 3.07
CA VAL A 282 -6.65 -0.41 2.77
C VAL A 282 -7.30 0.13 4.04
N LEU A 283 -7.36 -0.67 5.11
CA LEU A 283 -7.87 -0.24 6.42
C LEU A 283 -7.02 0.90 7.00
N VAL A 284 -5.70 0.79 6.89
CA VAL A 284 -4.73 1.80 7.34
C VAL A 284 -4.85 3.10 6.54
N LEU A 285 -5.00 3.03 5.22
CA LEU A 285 -5.28 4.19 4.37
C LEU A 285 -6.60 4.87 4.77
N GLY A 286 -7.62 4.10 5.17
CA GLY A 286 -8.89 4.61 5.67
C GLY A 286 -8.74 5.60 6.84
N PHE A 287 -7.76 5.42 7.74
CA PHE A 287 -7.52 6.35 8.84
C PHE A 287 -7.19 7.78 8.37
N LEU A 288 -6.67 7.96 7.15
CA LEU A 288 -6.36 9.27 6.58
C LEU A 288 -7.61 10.11 6.28
N LEU A 289 -8.80 9.49 6.25
CA LEU A 289 -10.09 10.18 6.13
C LEU A 289 -10.45 10.94 7.43
N LEU A 290 -9.95 10.47 8.57
CA LEU A 290 -10.20 11.06 9.89
C LEU A 290 -9.35 12.30 10.15
N ASP A 291 -9.83 13.19 11.00
CA ASP A 291 -9.12 14.39 11.44
C ASP A 291 -8.71 14.32 12.91
N ASP A 292 -7.78 15.18 13.30
CA ASP A 292 -7.30 15.27 14.68
C ASP A 292 -8.46 15.51 15.66
N LYS A 293 -9.50 16.27 15.27
CA LYS A 293 -10.64 16.58 16.13
C LYS A 293 -11.45 15.33 16.47
N PHE A 294 -11.66 14.43 15.51
CA PHE A 294 -12.36 13.17 15.73
C PHE A 294 -11.51 12.22 16.58
N LEU A 295 -10.24 12.02 16.19
CA LEU A 295 -9.35 11.08 16.89
C LEU A 295 -9.05 11.51 18.33
N ARG A 296 -8.93 12.82 18.61
CA ARG A 296 -8.75 13.33 19.98
C ARG A 296 -9.87 12.93 20.95
N ARG A 297 -11.07 12.65 20.45
CA ARG A 297 -12.20 12.18 21.29
C ARG A 297 -12.06 10.72 21.68
N LEU A 298 -11.34 9.93 20.88
CA LEU A 298 -11.10 8.50 21.09
C LEU A 298 -9.79 8.23 21.86
N LEU A 299 -8.89 9.22 21.95
CA LEU A 299 -7.62 9.08 22.65
C LEU A 299 -7.80 8.97 24.18
N PRO A 300 -7.06 8.06 24.85
CA PRO A 300 -6.98 8.02 26.31
C PRO A 300 -6.52 9.36 26.91
N GLN A 301 -6.95 9.67 28.14
CA GLN A 301 -6.70 10.97 28.78
C GLN A 301 -5.20 11.34 28.86
N ARG A 302 -4.31 10.35 29.08
CA ARG A 302 -2.85 10.55 29.12
C ARG A 302 -2.32 11.07 27.79
N TRP A 303 -2.61 10.35 26.70
CA TRP A 303 -2.19 10.69 25.34
C TRP A 303 -2.84 11.98 24.84
N ARG A 304 -4.07 12.27 25.26
CA ARG A 304 -4.71 13.55 24.95
C ARG A 304 -3.97 14.73 25.59
N ARG A 305 -3.50 14.59 26.83
CA ARG A 305 -2.70 15.63 27.51
C ARG A 305 -1.35 15.82 26.83
N GLU A 306 -0.60 14.74 26.61
CA GLU A 306 0.67 14.77 25.87
C GLU A 306 0.53 15.40 24.48
N PHE A 307 -0.59 15.13 23.79
CA PHE A 307 -0.88 15.74 22.50
C PHE A 307 -1.09 17.25 22.63
N VAL A 308 -1.92 17.71 23.57
CA VAL A 308 -2.15 19.14 23.78
C VAL A 308 -0.86 19.85 24.22
N GLU A 309 -0.11 19.26 25.15
CA GLU A 309 1.18 19.77 25.62
C GLU A 309 2.19 19.86 24.47
N SER A 310 2.29 18.85 23.60
CA SER A 310 3.19 18.89 22.42
C SER A 310 2.80 19.97 21.40
N GLN A 311 1.56 20.46 21.45
CA GLN A 311 1.03 21.49 20.56
C GLN A 311 1.20 22.89 21.14
N GLU A 312 1.33 22.99 22.47
CA GLU A 312 1.56 24.21 23.25
C GLU A 312 3.04 24.45 23.54
N ALA A 313 3.85 23.38 23.62
CA ALA A 313 5.29 23.39 23.83
C ALA A 313 6.06 23.88 22.58
N LYS A 314 5.90 25.18 22.26
CA LYS A 314 6.86 26.15 21.71
C LYS A 314 6.14 27.25 20.91
N PRO A 315 5.85 28.40 21.53
CA PRO A 315 6.23 29.69 20.98
C PRO A 315 7.69 29.99 21.37
N ILE A 316 8.44 30.64 20.47
CA ILE A 316 9.78 31.24 20.70
C ILE A 316 10.95 30.23 20.70
N ALA A 317 11.49 29.93 19.52
CA ALA A 317 12.94 29.91 19.38
C ALA A 317 13.33 31.30 18.89
N GLU A 318 13.92 32.11 19.76
CA GLU A 318 14.57 33.36 19.37
C GLU A 318 15.51 33.06 18.21
N ALA A 319 15.34 33.82 17.12
CA ALA A 319 16.23 33.76 15.98
C ALA A 319 17.63 34.15 16.46
N ASN A 320 18.50 33.16 16.65
CA ASN A 320 19.91 33.41 16.93
C ASN A 320 20.48 34.19 15.71
N PRO A 321 20.94 35.44 15.86
CA PRO A 321 21.29 36.32 14.74
C PRO A 321 22.69 36.02 14.18
N GLN A 322 23.17 34.78 14.32
CA GLN A 322 24.42 34.36 13.71
C GLN A 322 24.10 33.83 12.31
N LYS A 323 24.22 34.73 11.34
CA LYS A 323 23.94 34.52 9.91
C LYS A 323 24.96 33.53 9.33
N ASP A 324 24.70 32.24 9.54
CA ASP A 324 25.50 31.15 9.00
C ASP A 324 25.34 31.09 7.46
N TRP A 325 26.38 30.64 6.75
CA TRP A 325 26.32 30.29 5.32
C TRP A 325 25.14 29.33 4.98
N ARG A 326 24.66 28.60 5.99
CA ARG A 326 23.48 27.74 5.96
C ARG A 326 22.17 28.50 5.69
N ASP A 327 22.06 29.76 6.12
CA ASP A 327 20.87 30.60 5.90
C ASP A 327 20.81 31.17 4.48
N MET A 328 21.95 31.32 3.79
CA MET A 328 21.98 31.66 2.36
C MET A 328 21.60 30.48 1.46
N LEU A 329 21.94 29.25 1.86
CA LEU A 329 21.62 28.03 1.11
C LEU A 329 20.22 27.47 1.42
N ARG A 330 19.67 27.75 2.60
CA ARG A 330 18.32 27.35 3.02
C ARG A 330 17.21 27.66 2.00
N PRO A 331 17.06 28.90 1.50
CA PRO A 331 15.97 29.22 0.56
C PRO A 331 16.13 28.47 -0.77
N ARG A 332 17.37 28.31 -1.27
CA ARG A 332 17.65 27.54 -2.49
C ARG A 332 17.30 26.06 -2.31
N TRP A 333 17.70 25.47 -1.18
CA TRP A 333 17.39 24.07 -0.86
C TRP A 333 15.89 23.84 -0.68
N THR A 334 15.18 24.75 -0.01
CA THR A 334 13.72 24.66 0.14
C THR A 334 13.01 24.77 -1.21
N ALA A 335 13.47 25.64 -2.11
CA ALA A 335 12.94 25.75 -3.46
C ALA A 335 13.17 24.48 -4.28
N VAL A 336 14.39 23.93 -4.28
CA VAL A 336 14.71 22.67 -4.97
C VAL A 336 13.85 21.53 -4.42
N LYS A 337 13.75 21.40 -3.11
CA LYS A 337 12.91 20.39 -2.47
C LYS A 337 11.44 20.52 -2.86
N LEU A 338 10.91 21.74 -2.88
CA LEU A 338 9.53 22.00 -3.27
C LEU A 338 9.32 21.64 -4.75
N ALA A 339 10.26 21.98 -5.62
CA ALA A 339 10.23 21.63 -7.03
C ALA A 339 10.21 20.11 -7.23
N VAL A 340 11.14 19.38 -6.60
CA VAL A 340 11.17 17.89 -6.66
C VAL A 340 9.86 17.30 -6.14
N THR A 341 9.36 17.77 -4.99
CA THR A 341 8.08 17.29 -4.42
C THR A 341 6.92 17.55 -5.38
N THR A 342 6.86 18.74 -5.98
CA THR A 342 5.81 19.12 -6.94
C THR A 342 5.86 18.22 -8.17
N VAL A 343 7.04 18.07 -8.78
CA VAL A 343 7.22 17.26 -10.00
C VAL A 343 6.87 15.80 -9.72
N MET A 344 7.43 15.19 -8.67
CA MET A 344 7.20 13.77 -8.37
C MET A 344 5.74 13.47 -8.05
N LEU A 345 5.10 14.25 -7.17
CA LEU A 345 3.70 14.00 -6.80
C LEU A 345 2.74 14.28 -7.95
N THR A 346 3.02 15.30 -8.77
CA THR A 346 2.22 15.59 -9.97
C THR A 346 2.38 14.49 -11.02
N TRP A 347 3.59 13.94 -11.18
CA TRP A 347 3.85 12.84 -12.09
C TRP A 347 3.12 11.56 -11.66
N ILE A 348 3.20 11.18 -10.38
CA ILE A 348 2.42 10.05 -9.85
C ILE A 348 0.93 10.28 -10.06
N PHE A 349 0.42 11.48 -9.77
CA PHE A 349 -0.99 11.80 -10.01
C PHE A 349 -1.37 11.63 -11.48
N TYR A 350 -0.56 12.17 -12.40
CA TYR A 350 -0.79 12.02 -13.83
C TYR A 350 -0.81 10.55 -14.26
N ALA A 351 0.19 9.77 -13.83
CA ALA A 351 0.33 8.38 -14.27
C ALA A 351 -0.83 7.52 -13.76
N THR A 352 -1.16 7.65 -12.47
CA THR A 352 -2.29 6.94 -11.85
C THR A 352 -3.63 7.36 -12.46
N LEU A 353 -3.83 8.63 -12.77
CA LEU A 353 -5.04 9.12 -13.43
C LEU A 353 -5.15 8.59 -14.88
N ALA A 354 -4.04 8.58 -15.63
CA ALA A 354 -4.02 8.07 -16.99
C ALA A 354 -4.39 6.59 -17.04
N GLU A 355 -3.79 5.77 -16.18
CA GLU A 355 -4.13 4.34 -16.00
C GLU A 355 -5.61 4.15 -15.69
N MET A 356 -6.16 4.92 -14.74
CA MET A 356 -7.58 4.87 -14.38
C MET A 356 -8.50 5.22 -15.56
N VAL A 357 -8.16 6.26 -16.35
CA VAL A 357 -8.94 6.66 -17.53
C VAL A 357 -8.89 5.58 -18.61
N TRP A 358 -7.71 5.00 -18.86
CA TRP A 358 -7.53 3.92 -19.83
C TRP A 358 -8.29 2.64 -19.48
N MET A 359 -8.67 2.43 -18.21
CA MET A 359 -9.57 1.33 -17.84
C MET A 359 -10.92 1.39 -18.54
N VAL A 360 -11.44 2.59 -18.71
CA VAL A 360 -12.78 2.84 -19.26
C VAL A 360 -12.70 3.15 -20.74
N LYS A 361 -11.73 3.98 -21.15
CA LYS A 361 -11.57 4.40 -22.53
C LYS A 361 -10.10 4.65 -22.88
N PRO A 362 -9.58 4.09 -23.97
CA PRO A 362 -8.22 4.37 -24.44
C PRO A 362 -8.15 5.78 -25.06
N VAL A 363 -8.05 6.79 -24.21
CA VAL A 363 -7.81 8.18 -24.60
C VAL A 363 -6.32 8.34 -24.97
N GLY A 364 -6.01 9.17 -25.99
CA GLY A 364 -4.64 9.44 -26.45
C GLY A 364 -3.81 10.31 -25.49
N LEU A 365 -3.71 9.92 -24.22
CA LEU A 365 -2.82 10.55 -23.24
C LEU A 365 -1.36 10.09 -23.48
N PRO A 366 -0.35 10.93 -23.26
CA PRO A 366 1.05 10.53 -23.33
C PRO A 366 1.36 9.32 -22.44
N THR A 367 1.90 8.25 -23.03
CA THR A 367 2.25 6.99 -22.34
C THR A 367 3.62 7.00 -21.69
N VAL A 368 4.55 7.80 -22.23
CA VAL A 368 5.94 7.88 -21.75
C VAL A 368 6.05 8.17 -20.25
N PRO A 369 5.30 9.12 -19.66
CA PRO A 369 5.38 9.33 -18.21
C PRO A 369 4.93 8.10 -17.40
N VAL A 370 4.01 7.28 -17.92
CA VAL A 370 3.54 6.08 -17.23
C VAL A 370 4.59 4.97 -17.30
N SER A 371 5.08 4.66 -18.50
CA SER A 371 6.06 3.57 -18.72
C SER A 371 7.39 3.79 -17.99
N VAL A 372 7.75 5.05 -17.75
CA VAL A 372 8.98 5.38 -16.99
C VAL A 372 8.83 5.06 -15.49
N LEU A 373 7.62 5.11 -14.93
CA LEU A 373 7.35 4.78 -13.52
C LEU A 373 7.06 3.29 -13.30
N GLU A 374 6.67 2.57 -14.34
CA GLU A 374 6.28 1.16 -14.29
C GLU A 374 7.29 0.26 -13.53
N PRO A 375 8.62 0.35 -13.74
CA PRO A 375 9.58 -0.50 -13.04
C PRO A 375 9.61 -0.31 -11.52
N PHE A 376 9.21 0.87 -11.04
CA PHE A 376 9.18 1.19 -9.61
C PHE A 376 7.87 0.78 -8.95
N ARG A 377 6.83 0.45 -9.75
CA ARG A 377 5.48 0.12 -9.29
C ARG A 377 4.93 1.11 -8.25
N ILE A 378 5.17 2.40 -8.47
CA ILE A 378 4.68 3.50 -7.62
C ILE A 378 3.46 4.22 -8.20
N ALA A 379 2.94 3.75 -9.34
CA ALA A 379 1.76 4.26 -10.01
C ALA A 379 1.13 3.12 -10.81
N ASN A 380 0.30 2.30 -10.16
CA ASN A 380 -0.23 1.06 -10.75
C ASN A 380 -1.69 1.20 -11.18
N ARG A 381 -2.28 0.12 -11.67
CA ARG A 381 -3.72 -0.05 -11.84
C ARG A 381 -4.20 -1.19 -10.94
N TYR A 382 -5.39 -1.05 -10.37
CA TYR A 382 -6.00 -2.03 -9.48
C TYR A 382 -7.26 -2.64 -10.11
N GLY A 383 -7.43 -3.94 -9.93
CA GLY A 383 -8.50 -4.72 -10.58
C GLY A 383 -8.84 -5.97 -9.79
N LEU A 384 -9.03 -5.82 -8.48
CA LEU A 384 -9.24 -6.94 -7.57
C LEU A 384 -10.56 -7.64 -7.88
N PHE A 385 -10.50 -8.95 -8.11
CA PHE A 385 -11.65 -9.81 -8.40
C PHE A 385 -12.46 -9.35 -9.61
N ALA A 386 -11.81 -8.81 -10.64
CA ALA A 386 -12.45 -8.42 -11.89
C ALA A 386 -13.12 -9.63 -12.59
N MET A 387 -12.44 -10.77 -12.54
CA MET A 387 -12.94 -12.08 -12.98
C MET A 387 -12.95 -13.02 -11.79
N MET A 388 -14.05 -13.71 -11.59
CA MET A 388 -14.25 -14.63 -10.49
C MET A 388 -13.75 -16.03 -10.84
N THR A 389 -13.05 -16.64 -9.89
CA THR A 389 -12.59 -18.01 -9.99
C THR A 389 -13.75 -18.94 -9.65
N ARG A 390 -14.23 -19.71 -10.64
CA ARG A 390 -15.32 -20.68 -10.47
C ARG A 390 -14.92 -21.97 -9.77
N GLY A 391 -13.64 -22.31 -9.85
CA GLY A 391 -13.10 -23.49 -9.22
C GLY A 391 -11.60 -23.35 -9.08
N ARG A 392 -11.09 -23.78 -7.94
CA ARG A 392 -9.67 -23.74 -7.63
C ARG A 392 -9.15 -25.16 -7.49
N TYR A 393 -8.28 -25.55 -8.42
CA TYR A 393 -7.60 -26.85 -8.36
C TYR A 393 -6.35 -26.74 -7.52
N GLU A 394 -6.19 -27.67 -6.59
CA GLU A 394 -5.06 -27.71 -5.68
C GLU A 394 -4.32 -29.04 -5.74
N ILE A 395 -3.00 -28.97 -5.57
CA ILE A 395 -2.15 -30.16 -5.56
C ILE A 395 -2.28 -30.84 -4.20
N GLU A 396 -2.63 -32.12 -4.22
CA GLU A 396 -2.62 -33.00 -3.06
C GLU A 396 -1.36 -33.87 -3.09
N PHE A 397 -0.55 -33.79 -2.04
CA PHE A 397 0.60 -34.67 -1.88
C PHE A 397 0.17 -35.94 -1.18
N GLN A 398 0.38 -37.07 -1.85
CA GLN A 398 0.11 -38.38 -1.30
C GLN A 398 1.41 -39.18 -1.23
N GLY A 399 1.47 -40.10 -0.27
CA GLY A 399 2.55 -41.07 -0.21
C GLY A 399 2.05 -42.39 0.36
N SER A 400 2.79 -43.44 0.03
CA SER A 400 2.41 -44.82 0.31
C SER A 400 3.67 -45.59 0.67
N GLU A 401 3.59 -46.37 1.75
CA GLU A 401 4.67 -47.28 2.16
C GLU A 401 4.54 -48.66 1.50
N ASP A 402 3.32 -49.06 1.13
CA ASP A 402 2.97 -50.38 0.56
C ASP A 402 2.70 -50.35 -0.95
N GLY A 403 2.66 -49.17 -1.56
CA GLY A 403 2.28 -48.94 -2.96
C GLY A 403 0.78 -49.10 -3.24
N GLN A 404 -0.04 -49.38 -2.22
CA GLN A 404 -1.48 -49.64 -2.35
C GLN A 404 -2.31 -48.60 -1.59
N THR A 405 -1.93 -48.30 -0.35
CA THR A 405 -2.57 -47.35 0.53
C THR A 405 -1.87 -46.00 0.41
N TRP A 406 -2.57 -45.03 -0.16
CA TRP A 406 -2.08 -43.66 -0.30
C TRP A 406 -2.67 -42.77 0.78
N LEU A 407 -1.79 -42.15 1.56
CA LEU A 407 -2.16 -41.22 2.62
C LEU A 407 -1.90 -39.79 2.15
N VAL A 408 -2.88 -38.92 2.39
CA VAL A 408 -2.78 -37.49 2.10
C VAL A 408 -1.91 -36.82 3.15
N TYR A 409 -0.92 -36.05 2.70
CA TYR A 409 -0.10 -35.18 3.55
C TYR A 409 -0.65 -33.76 3.48
N PRO A 410 -1.37 -33.30 4.52
CA PRO A 410 -1.99 -32.00 4.45
C PRO A 410 -0.98 -30.86 4.60
N PHE A 411 -1.22 -29.76 3.91
CA PHE A 411 -0.48 -28.52 4.09
C PHE A 411 -0.91 -27.83 5.39
N ARG A 412 0.06 -27.31 6.12
CA ARG A 412 -0.18 -26.71 7.44
C ARG A 412 -1.04 -25.44 7.41
N PHE A 413 -0.96 -24.65 6.33
CA PHE A 413 -1.58 -23.30 6.25
C PHE A 413 -2.38 -23.10 4.97
N LYS A 414 -2.76 -24.20 4.31
CA LYS A 414 -3.48 -24.17 3.04
C LYS A 414 -4.67 -25.12 3.11
N PRO A 415 -5.90 -24.62 2.95
CA PRO A 415 -7.10 -25.45 2.90
C PRO A 415 -7.01 -26.48 1.78
N GLN A 416 -7.46 -27.71 2.03
CA GLN A 416 -7.40 -28.83 1.06
C GLN A 416 -8.71 -29.62 1.02
N ASP A 417 -9.33 -29.89 2.17
CA ASP A 417 -10.60 -30.60 2.25
C ASP A 417 -11.78 -29.60 2.26
N PRO A 418 -12.57 -29.49 1.19
CA PRO A 418 -13.68 -28.54 1.14
C PRO A 418 -14.80 -28.87 2.14
N ALA A 419 -14.88 -30.11 2.62
CA ALA A 419 -15.85 -30.51 3.63
C ALA A 419 -15.46 -30.11 5.05
N LYS A 420 -14.26 -29.53 5.25
CA LYS A 420 -13.76 -29.11 6.56
C LYS A 420 -13.35 -27.65 6.57
N PRO A 421 -13.62 -26.91 7.67
CA PRO A 421 -13.07 -25.59 7.83
C PRO A 421 -11.53 -25.64 7.87
N PRO A 422 -10.85 -24.64 7.30
CA PRO A 422 -9.41 -24.42 7.50
C PRO A 422 -9.03 -24.41 8.98
N GLY A 423 -7.87 -25.01 9.31
CA GLY A 423 -7.32 -25.10 10.66
C GLY A 423 -6.61 -23.85 11.16
#